data_AF-A0A8S1AKZ5-F1
#
_entry.id   AF-A0A8S1AKZ5-F1
#
_cell.length_a   1.000
_cell.length_b   1.000
_cell.length_c   1.000
_cell.angle_alpha   90.00
_cell.angle_beta   90.00
_cell.angle_gamma   90.00
#
_symmetry.space_group_name_H-M   'P 1'
#
loop_
_entity.id
_entity.type
_entity.pdbx_description
1 polymer ?
#
loop_
_entity_poly.entity_id
_entity_poly.type
_entity_poly.pdbx_seq_one_letter_code
_entity_poly.pdbx_strand_id
1 'polypeptide(L)'
;MVTLLHGTVGSILGLYQCGCIRSIDSRQFTRKVMPSQYALMLWSWGYFAFDLLWCCIYWSDATLMLCHHISALSAITIYMQKVYTGSTFACTLLLLEVTNPLLQMRWFLKQEGYGKTSLCLFIEIVYLTMFLLLRAILGTYAVYHVLRSNYFCWEQKLISISLYVVSLAFMYDITGYILYKYKREVDIGYARFAEFWQATCLTFNEWQPLAETQDFSFEGKGKEVLPS
;
A
#
# COMPACT_ATOMS: atom_id res chain seq x y z
N MET A 1 -0.83 18.00 -3.88
CA MET A 1 -0.61 18.25 -5.33
C MET A 1 0.88 18.25 -5.69
N VAL A 2 1.74 18.94 -4.94
CA VAL A 2 3.20 18.98 -5.19
C VAL A 2 3.83 17.58 -5.24
N THR A 3 3.53 16.72 -4.28
CA THR A 3 4.00 15.32 -4.24
C THR A 3 3.57 14.50 -5.46
N LEU A 4 2.34 14.68 -5.93
CA LEU A 4 1.85 13.99 -7.13
C LEU A 4 2.64 14.41 -8.37
N LEU A 5 2.88 15.72 -8.52
CA LEU A 5 3.65 16.26 -9.64
C LEU A 5 5.11 15.78 -9.57
N HIS A 6 5.74 15.87 -8.41
CA HIS A 6 7.10 15.37 -8.21
C HIS A 6 7.19 13.88 -8.53
N GLY A 7 6.35 13.05 -7.91
CA GLY A 7 6.39 11.60 -8.11
C GLY A 7 6.13 11.21 -9.57
N THR A 8 5.23 11.92 -10.27
CA THR A 8 4.94 11.65 -11.69
C THR A 8 6.12 12.02 -12.59
N VAL A 9 6.61 13.26 -12.47
CA VAL A 9 7.76 13.75 -13.27
C VAL A 9 9.02 12.95 -12.95
N GLY A 10 9.29 12.70 -11.67
CA GLY A 10 10.42 11.91 -11.19
C GLY A 10 10.39 10.48 -11.71
N SER A 11 9.22 9.84 -11.75
CA SER A 11 9.06 8.49 -12.30
C SER A 11 9.25 8.47 -13.82
N ILE A 12 8.70 9.44 -14.56
CA ILE A 12 8.86 9.50 -16.02
C ILE A 12 10.33 9.72 -16.40
N LEU A 13 10.97 10.73 -15.78
CA LEU A 13 12.38 11.02 -16.01
C LEU A 13 13.29 9.89 -15.54
N GLY A 14 12.97 9.29 -14.39
CA GLY A 14 13.66 8.12 -13.85
C GLY A 14 13.59 6.93 -14.81
N LEU A 15 12.41 6.64 -15.39
CA LEU A 15 12.23 5.59 -16.39
C LEU A 15 13.04 5.85 -17.65
N TYR A 16 12.99 7.08 -18.17
CA TYR A 16 13.75 7.49 -19.35
C TYR A 16 15.26 7.38 -19.12
N GLN A 17 15.76 7.84 -17.97
CA GLN A 17 17.18 7.83 -17.63
C GLN A 17 17.70 6.46 -17.15
N CYS A 18 16.82 5.61 -16.63
CA CYS A 18 17.13 4.23 -16.26
C CYS A 18 17.26 3.32 -17.50
N GLY A 19 16.67 3.72 -18.64
CA GLY A 19 16.87 3.04 -19.93
C GLY A 19 16.27 1.63 -20.00
N CYS A 20 15.15 1.40 -19.30
CA CYS A 20 14.54 0.10 -19.01
C CYS A 20 15.48 -0.85 -18.25
N ILE A 21 14.99 -1.45 -17.16
CA ILE A 21 15.66 -2.40 -16.23
C ILE A 21 16.43 -3.56 -16.92
N ARG A 22 16.31 -3.72 -18.24
CA ARG A 22 16.87 -4.79 -19.07
C ARG A 22 18.38 -4.71 -19.30
N SER A 23 19.05 -3.62 -18.89
CA SER A 23 20.50 -3.43 -19.01
C SER A 23 21.14 -3.03 -17.67
N ILE A 24 20.94 -3.82 -16.62
CA ILE A 24 21.80 -3.74 -15.42
C ILE A 24 23.14 -4.41 -15.78
N ASP A 25 23.88 -3.82 -16.73
CA ASP A 25 25.25 -4.21 -17.04
C ASP A 25 26.20 -3.37 -16.17
N SER A 26 27.24 -3.99 -15.60
CA SER A 26 28.22 -3.31 -14.74
C SER A 26 28.90 -2.10 -15.42
N ARG A 27 28.87 -2.05 -16.76
CA ARG A 27 29.35 -0.92 -17.57
C ARG A 27 28.48 0.33 -17.53
N GLN A 28 27.21 0.24 -17.16
CA GLN A 28 26.31 1.40 -17.09
C GLN A 28 26.53 2.20 -15.79
N PHE A 29 26.94 1.52 -14.71
CA PHE A 29 27.26 2.13 -13.42
C PHE A 29 28.59 2.89 -13.39
N THR A 30 29.47 2.64 -14.36
CA THR A 30 30.76 3.31 -14.53
C THR A 30 30.70 4.53 -15.47
N ARG A 31 29.52 4.86 -16.02
CA ARG A 31 29.36 6.07 -16.84
C ARG A 31 29.32 7.32 -15.96
N LYS A 32 29.99 8.37 -16.44
CA LYS A 32 29.99 9.70 -15.79
C LYS A 32 28.55 10.21 -15.70
N VAL A 33 28.20 10.83 -14.57
CA VAL A 33 26.89 11.47 -14.38
C VAL A 33 26.63 12.46 -15.51
N MET A 34 25.50 12.27 -16.20
CA MET A 34 25.06 13.21 -17.23
C MET A 34 24.40 14.44 -16.60
N PRO A 35 24.46 15.63 -17.23
CA PRO A 35 23.78 16.82 -16.73
C PRO A 35 22.28 16.61 -16.47
N SER A 36 21.60 15.81 -17.30
CA SER A 36 20.19 15.48 -17.11
C SER A 36 19.91 14.62 -15.87
N GLN A 37 20.83 13.71 -15.52
CA GLN A 37 20.74 12.92 -14.29
C GLN A 37 20.98 13.79 -13.07
N TYR A 38 21.95 14.70 -13.14
CA TYR A 38 22.21 15.65 -12.07
C TYR A 38 21.04 16.63 -11.87
N ALA A 39 20.39 17.07 -12.95
CA ALA A 39 19.18 17.87 -12.87
C ALA A 39 18.02 17.14 -12.18
N LEU A 40 17.85 15.83 -12.45
CA LEU A 40 16.87 14.99 -11.76
C LEU A 40 17.19 14.84 -10.27
N MET A 41 18.48 14.72 -9.92
CA MET A 41 18.94 14.68 -8.53
C MET A 41 18.63 15.99 -7.81
N LEU A 42 18.94 17.14 -8.41
CA LEU A 42 18.62 18.46 -7.86
C LEU A 42 17.11 18.68 -7.70
N TRP A 43 16.33 18.30 -8.71
CA TRP A 43 14.86 18.36 -8.67
C TRP A 43 14.30 17.55 -7.50
N SER A 44 14.80 16.32 -7.32
CA SER A 44 14.37 15.45 -6.23
C SER A 44 14.85 15.96 -4.89
N TRP A 45 16.09 16.45 -4.81
CA TRP A 45 16.65 17.01 -3.58
C TRP A 45 15.80 18.17 -3.07
N GLY A 46 15.44 19.12 -3.94
CA GLY A 46 14.60 20.26 -3.57
C GLY A 46 13.22 19.84 -3.08
N TYR A 47 12.61 18.85 -3.74
CA TYR A 47 11.33 18.29 -3.29
C TYR A 47 11.46 17.62 -1.92
N PHE A 48 12.41 16.70 -1.74
CA PHE A 48 12.59 15.98 -0.47
C PHE A 48 12.93 16.91 0.69
N ALA A 49 13.69 17.99 0.44
CA ALA A 49 13.97 19.01 1.45
C ALA A 49 12.70 19.79 1.84
N PHE A 50 11.90 20.19 0.85
CA PHE A 50 10.61 20.84 1.09
C PHE A 50 9.63 19.93 1.85
N ASP A 51 9.51 18.67 1.43
CA ASP A 51 8.60 17.69 2.02
C ASP A 51 9.04 17.35 3.46
N LEU A 52 10.34 17.22 3.70
CA LEU A 52 10.90 17.04 5.05
C LEU A 52 10.54 18.22 5.97
N LEU A 53 10.73 19.45 5.50
CA LEU A 53 10.37 20.65 6.27
C LEU A 53 8.87 20.68 6.57
N TRP A 54 8.04 20.36 5.58
CA TRP A 54 6.60 20.29 5.73
C TRP A 54 6.19 19.23 6.77
N CYS A 55 6.75 18.02 6.69
CA CYS A 55 6.52 16.95 7.66
C CYS A 55 6.98 17.35 9.07
N CYS A 56 8.11 18.04 9.23
CA CYS A 56 8.56 18.51 10.55
C CYS A 56 7.56 19.50 11.20
N ILE A 57 6.89 20.33 10.40
CA ILE A 57 5.97 21.36 10.91
C ILE A 57 4.58 20.78 11.19
N TYR A 58 4.05 19.95 10.28
CA TYR A 58 2.64 19.52 10.31
C TYR A 58 2.43 18.04 10.64
N TRP A 59 3.47 17.20 10.57
CA TRP A 59 3.35 15.75 10.63
C TRP A 59 4.55 15.09 11.34
N SER A 60 5.05 15.72 12.41
CA SER A 60 6.24 15.26 13.15
C SER A 60 6.03 13.91 13.85
N ASP A 61 4.78 13.55 14.15
CA ASP A 61 4.43 12.28 14.80
C ASP A 61 4.61 11.05 13.90
N ALA A 62 4.69 11.24 12.56
CA ALA A 62 4.92 10.14 11.63
C ALA A 62 6.43 9.84 11.49
N THR A 63 7.04 9.31 12.55
CA THR A 63 8.50 9.07 12.64
C THR A 63 9.02 8.25 11.46
N LEU A 64 8.29 7.24 11.00
CA LEU A 64 8.71 6.39 9.88
C LEU A 64 8.77 7.16 8.55
N MET A 65 7.79 8.04 8.28
CA MET A 65 7.82 8.95 7.14
C MET A 65 8.98 9.95 7.25
N LEU A 66 9.24 10.46 8.45
CA LEU A 66 10.36 11.39 8.68
C LEU A 66 11.71 10.71 8.42
N CYS A 67 11.92 9.49 8.95
CA CYS A 67 13.11 8.68 8.67
C CYS A 67 13.25 8.40 7.17
N HIS A 68 12.15 8.15 6.46
CA HIS A 68 12.14 7.99 5.01
C HIS A 68 12.65 9.25 4.28
N HIS A 69 12.10 10.42 4.60
CA HIS A 69 12.53 11.68 3.96
C HIS A 69 13.98 12.05 4.29
N ILE A 70 14.41 11.86 5.54
CA ILE A 70 15.80 12.08 5.94
C ILE A 70 16.74 11.15 5.17
N SER A 71 16.44 9.84 5.15
CA SER A 71 17.28 8.88 4.44
C SER A 71 17.29 9.10 2.92
N ALA A 72 16.17 9.50 2.31
CA ALA A 72 16.10 9.87 0.91
C ALA A 72 16.93 11.13 0.59
N LEU A 73 16.81 12.17 1.42
CA LEU A 73 17.58 13.41 1.25
C LEU A 73 19.09 13.15 1.41
N SER A 74 19.49 12.40 2.45
CA SER A 74 20.88 11.98 2.65
C SER A 74 21.40 11.14 1.48
N ALA A 75 20.59 10.23 0.94
CA ALA A 75 20.96 9.46 -0.24
C ALA A 75 21.25 10.36 -1.44
N ILE A 76 20.35 11.28 -1.77
CA ILE A 76 20.56 12.19 -2.90
C ILE A 76 21.84 13.01 -2.71
N THR A 77 22.09 13.55 -1.51
CA THR A 77 23.33 14.29 -1.21
C THR A 77 24.58 13.43 -1.41
N ILE A 78 24.60 12.19 -0.92
CA ILE A 78 25.74 11.27 -1.13
C ILE A 78 25.92 11.01 -2.63
N TYR A 79 24.86 10.70 -3.37
CA TYR A 79 24.95 10.41 -4.80
C TYR A 79 25.40 11.63 -5.61
N MET A 80 25.02 12.86 -5.23
CA MET A 80 25.46 14.10 -5.91
C MET A 80 26.96 14.33 -5.82
N GLN A 81 27.61 13.84 -4.76
CA GLN A 81 29.06 13.93 -4.58
C GLN A 81 29.85 12.89 -5.40
N LYS A 82 29.16 11.93 -6.03
CA LYS A 82 29.80 10.84 -6.76
C LYS A 82 29.75 11.09 -8.26
N VAL A 83 30.91 10.91 -8.90
CA VAL A 83 31.11 11.19 -10.33
C VAL A 83 30.51 10.09 -11.22
N TYR A 84 30.36 8.88 -10.69
CA TYR A 84 29.93 7.68 -11.41
C TYR A 84 28.83 6.98 -10.61
N THR A 85 27.55 7.26 -10.90
CA THR A 85 26.37 6.54 -10.36
C THR A 85 25.02 7.11 -10.83
N GLY A 86 24.99 8.07 -11.77
CA GLY A 86 23.76 8.80 -12.12
C GLY A 86 22.61 7.91 -12.62
N SER A 87 22.94 6.83 -13.34
CA SER A 87 21.94 5.85 -13.79
C SER A 87 21.39 5.00 -12.65
N THR A 88 22.24 4.59 -11.68
CA THR A 88 21.79 3.89 -10.46
C THR A 88 20.80 4.75 -9.70
N PHE A 89 21.13 6.03 -9.51
CA PHE A 89 20.26 6.96 -8.82
C PHE A 89 18.90 7.07 -9.52
N ALA A 90 18.88 7.29 -10.83
CA ALA A 90 17.62 7.41 -11.58
C ALA A 90 16.75 6.14 -11.50
N CYS A 91 17.36 4.95 -11.60
CA CYS A 91 16.64 3.68 -11.44
C CYS A 91 16.10 3.48 -10.02
N THR A 92 16.91 3.79 -9.00
CA THR A 92 16.48 3.71 -7.60
C THR A 92 15.37 4.71 -7.33
N LEU A 93 15.49 5.95 -7.80
CA LEU A 93 14.45 6.96 -7.66
C LEU A 93 13.15 6.52 -8.32
N LEU A 94 13.19 5.98 -9.53
CA LEU A 94 12.02 5.39 -10.19
C LEU A 94 11.39 4.30 -9.32
N LEU A 95 12.18 3.36 -8.82
CA LEU A 95 11.69 2.26 -8.01
C LEU A 95 11.00 2.76 -6.73
N LEU A 96 11.51 3.85 -6.16
CA LEU A 96 10.96 4.43 -4.95
C LEU A 96 9.73 5.30 -5.25
N GLU A 97 9.72 6.09 -6.32
CA GLU A 97 8.69 7.10 -6.57
C GLU A 97 7.51 6.61 -7.43
N VAL A 98 7.65 5.54 -8.22
CA VAL A 98 6.60 5.13 -9.18
C VAL A 98 5.28 4.74 -8.52
N THR A 99 5.33 4.32 -7.25
CA THR A 99 4.12 3.99 -6.48
C THR A 99 3.46 5.22 -5.85
N ASN A 100 4.15 6.36 -5.77
CA ASN A 100 3.68 7.56 -5.07
C ASN A 100 2.51 8.27 -5.80
N PRO A 101 2.49 8.39 -7.14
CA PRO A 101 1.32 8.91 -7.85
C PRO A 101 0.03 8.13 -7.56
N LEU A 102 0.12 6.80 -7.47
CA LEU A 102 -1.02 5.93 -7.13
C LEU A 102 -1.50 6.18 -5.69
N LEU A 103 -0.55 6.32 -4.75
CA LEU A 103 -0.87 6.66 -3.35
C LEU A 103 -1.59 8.00 -3.23
N GLN A 104 -1.11 9.02 -3.95
CA GLN A 104 -1.71 10.35 -3.96
C GLN A 104 -3.08 10.35 -4.64
N MET A 105 -3.24 9.62 -5.75
CA MET A 105 -4.54 9.47 -6.43
C MET A 105 -5.58 8.80 -5.51
N ARG A 106 -5.19 7.76 -4.76
CA ARG A 106 -6.06 7.14 -3.74
C ARG A 106 -6.49 8.15 -2.69
N TRP A 107 -5.58 8.99 -2.20
CA TRP A 107 -5.91 10.00 -1.20
C TRP A 107 -6.90 11.03 -1.73
N PHE A 108 -6.69 11.55 -2.94
CA PHE A 108 -7.61 12.49 -3.58
C PHE A 108 -9.02 11.91 -3.74
N LEU A 109 -9.14 10.68 -4.25
CA LEU A 109 -10.44 10.03 -4.40
C LEU A 109 -11.18 9.83 -3.07
N LYS A 110 -10.46 9.62 -1.97
CA LYS A 110 -11.06 9.50 -0.64
C LYS A 110 -11.53 10.85 -0.11
N GLN A 111 -10.79 11.93 -0.35
CA GLN A 111 -11.17 13.28 0.05
C GLN A 111 -12.42 13.78 -0.69
N GLU A 112 -12.53 13.49 -1.98
CA GLU A 112 -13.69 13.84 -2.82
C GLU A 112 -14.94 12.98 -2.55
N GLY A 113 -14.92 12.12 -1.52
CA GLY A 113 -16.06 11.28 -1.14
C GLY A 113 -16.22 9.99 -1.96
N TYR A 114 -15.38 9.74 -2.97
CA TYR A 114 -15.40 8.53 -3.79
C TYR A 114 -14.72 7.31 -3.15
N GLY A 115 -14.48 7.33 -1.84
CA GLY A 115 -13.76 6.27 -1.12
C GLY A 115 -14.42 4.88 -1.14
N LYS A 116 -15.72 4.79 -1.45
CA LYS A 116 -16.47 3.52 -1.56
C LYS A 116 -16.64 3.02 -3.01
N THR A 117 -16.09 3.75 -3.99
CA THR A 117 -16.21 3.37 -5.41
C THR A 117 -15.30 2.21 -5.77
N SER A 118 -15.71 1.41 -6.76
CA SER A 118 -14.89 0.34 -7.34
C SER A 118 -13.55 0.85 -7.88
N LEU A 119 -13.51 2.11 -8.34
CA LEU A 119 -12.29 2.76 -8.83
C LEU A 119 -11.28 3.01 -7.70
N CYS A 120 -11.73 3.47 -6.53
CA CYS A 120 -10.86 3.65 -5.36
C CYS A 120 -10.29 2.31 -4.88
N LEU A 121 -11.11 1.25 -4.91
CA LEU A 121 -10.65 -0.11 -4.59
C LEU A 121 -9.63 -0.64 -5.60
N PHE A 122 -9.87 -0.45 -6.89
CA PHE A 122 -8.93 -0.84 -7.94
C PHE A 122 -7.57 -0.18 -7.77
N ILE A 123 -7.53 1.14 -7.54
CA ILE A 123 -6.28 1.86 -7.30
C ILE A 123 -5.60 1.39 -6.01
N GLU A 124 -6.35 1.11 -4.95
CA GLU A 124 -5.80 0.54 -3.70
C GLU A 124 -5.12 -0.81 -3.97
N ILE A 125 -5.75 -1.72 -4.73
CA ILE A 125 -5.17 -3.02 -5.10
C ILE A 125 -3.93 -2.86 -5.98
N VAL A 126 -3.98 -2.00 -7.01
CA VAL A 126 -2.84 -1.75 -7.91
C VAL A 126 -1.68 -1.15 -7.13
N TYR A 127 -1.94 -0.16 -6.27
CA TYR A 127 -0.93 0.44 -5.40
C TYR A 127 -0.26 -0.62 -4.52
N LEU A 128 -1.04 -1.43 -3.79
CA LEU A 128 -0.51 -2.46 -2.90
C LEU A 128 0.32 -3.50 -3.65
N THR A 129 -0.18 -3.95 -4.80
CA THR A 129 0.50 -4.94 -5.63
C THR A 129 1.81 -4.39 -6.18
N MET A 130 1.80 -3.18 -6.75
CA MET A 130 3.03 -2.54 -7.24
C MET A 130 4.00 -2.26 -6.10
N PHE A 131 3.52 -1.80 -4.94
CA PHE A 131 4.35 -1.52 -3.78
C PHE A 131 5.09 -2.78 -3.32
N LEU A 132 4.39 -3.91 -3.17
CA LEU A 132 5.02 -5.18 -2.79
C LEU A 132 5.95 -5.71 -3.88
N LEU A 133 5.52 -5.78 -5.14
CA LEU A 133 6.37 -6.32 -6.21
C LEU A 133 7.63 -5.50 -6.43
N LEU A 134 7.50 -4.17 -6.51
CA LEU A 134 8.64 -3.30 -6.76
C LEU A 134 9.55 -3.19 -5.53
N ARG A 135 9.00 -2.90 -4.34
CA ARG A 135 9.84 -2.66 -3.16
C ARG A 135 10.38 -3.96 -2.56
N ALA A 136 9.61 -5.05 -2.55
CA ALA A 136 10.10 -6.32 -2.02
C ALA A 136 11.01 -7.03 -3.02
N ILE A 137 10.58 -7.26 -4.26
CA ILE A 137 11.36 -8.07 -5.20
C ILE A 137 12.49 -7.26 -5.82
N LEU A 138 12.16 -6.17 -6.52
CA LEU A 138 13.17 -5.34 -7.19
C LEU A 138 14.05 -4.59 -6.19
N GLY A 139 13.51 -4.17 -5.04
CA GLY A 139 14.29 -3.53 -3.97
C GLY A 139 15.33 -4.48 -3.38
N THR A 140 14.95 -5.72 -3.05
CA THR A 140 15.91 -6.73 -2.55
C THR A 140 16.96 -7.05 -3.59
N TYR A 141 16.56 -7.22 -4.85
CA TYR A 141 17.49 -7.42 -5.97
C TYR A 141 18.49 -6.27 -6.10
N ALA A 142 18.02 -5.01 -6.08
CA ALA A 142 18.88 -3.84 -6.19
C ALA A 142 19.90 -3.77 -5.05
N VAL A 143 19.48 -3.97 -3.80
CA VAL A 143 20.37 -3.96 -2.63
C VAL A 143 21.38 -5.09 -2.71
N TYR A 144 20.96 -6.31 -3.07
CA TYR A 144 21.85 -7.45 -3.24
C TYR A 144 22.98 -7.15 -4.24
N HIS A 145 22.63 -6.56 -5.38
CA HIS A 145 23.61 -6.17 -6.40
C HIS A 145 24.54 -5.04 -5.94
N VAL A 146 24.03 -4.04 -5.22
CA VAL A 146 24.84 -2.94 -4.67
C VAL A 146 25.84 -3.45 -3.64
N LEU A 147 25.43 -4.38 -2.75
CA LEU A 147 26.30 -4.93 -1.72
C LEU A 147 27.41 -5.81 -2.29
N ARG A 148 27.07 -6.66 -3.28
CA ARG A 148 28.02 -7.57 -3.93
C ARG A 148 29.00 -6.86 -4.88
N SER A 149 28.61 -5.70 -5.39
CA SER A 149 29.44 -4.91 -6.28
C SER A 149 30.60 -4.23 -5.53
N ASN A 150 31.81 -4.31 -6.09
CA ASN A 150 33.00 -3.61 -5.60
C ASN A 150 33.08 -2.16 -6.09
N TYR A 151 32.14 -1.74 -6.96
CA TYR A 151 32.12 -0.39 -7.53
C TYR A 151 31.53 0.65 -6.58
N PHE A 152 30.70 0.25 -5.61
CA PHE A 152 30.05 1.17 -4.68
C PHE A 152 30.89 1.36 -3.42
N CYS A 153 31.07 2.62 -3.01
CA CYS A 153 31.73 2.96 -1.75
C CYS A 153 30.89 2.51 -0.55
N TRP A 154 31.54 2.39 0.62
CA TRP A 154 30.86 2.02 1.88
C TRP A 154 29.66 2.92 2.21
N GLU A 155 29.76 4.22 1.96
CA GLU A 155 28.65 5.19 2.15
C GLU A 155 27.41 4.83 1.32
N GLN A 156 27.59 4.47 0.04
CA GLN A 156 26.50 4.09 -0.85
C GLN A 156 25.86 2.76 -0.43
N LYS A 157 26.66 1.84 0.12
CA LYS A 157 26.15 0.58 0.68
C LYS A 157 25.31 0.82 1.93
N LEU A 158 25.80 1.64 2.85
CA LEU A 158 25.08 1.98 4.09
C LEU A 158 23.74 2.67 3.80
N ILE A 159 23.71 3.66 2.90
CA ILE A 159 22.47 4.36 2.58
C ILE A 159 21.48 3.49 1.79
N SER A 160 21.97 2.56 0.98
CA SER A 160 21.12 1.58 0.29
C SER A 160 20.46 0.62 1.27
N ILE A 161 21.22 0.16 2.29
CA ILE A 161 20.67 -0.64 3.39
C ILE A 161 19.63 0.15 4.18
N SER A 162 19.91 1.41 4.54
CA SER A 162 18.96 2.21 5.32
C SER A 162 17.64 2.43 4.58
N LEU A 163 17.68 2.78 3.29
CA LEU A 163 16.47 2.94 2.47
C LEU A 163 15.66 1.64 2.33
N TYR A 164 16.36 0.51 2.28
CA TYR A 164 15.73 -0.81 2.24
C TYR A 164 15.07 -1.18 3.57
N VAL A 165 15.73 -0.94 4.70
CA VAL A 165 15.15 -1.14 6.04
C VAL A 165 13.89 -0.30 6.23
N VAL A 166 13.93 0.98 5.84
CA VAL A 166 12.75 1.85 5.87
C VAL A 166 11.64 1.30 4.96
N SER A 167 11.99 0.79 3.77
CA SER A 167 11.00 0.16 2.87
C SER A 167 10.38 -1.10 3.46
N LEU A 168 11.15 -1.91 4.20
CA LEU A 168 10.64 -3.07 4.94
C LEU A 168 9.69 -2.67 6.06
N ALA A 169 10.00 -1.59 6.78
CA ALA A 169 9.11 -1.06 7.82
C ALA A 169 7.76 -0.60 7.24
N PHE A 170 7.76 0.10 6.09
CA PHE A 170 6.50 0.41 5.39
C PHE A 170 5.74 -0.84 4.94
N MET A 171 6.44 -1.85 4.42
CA MET A 171 5.80 -3.12 4.04
C MET A 171 5.15 -3.80 5.24
N TYR A 172 5.79 -3.77 6.41
CA TYR A 172 5.24 -4.29 7.66
C TYR A 172 3.96 -3.55 8.05
N ASP A 173 3.97 -2.21 8.08
CA ASP A 173 2.80 -1.40 8.42
C ASP A 173 1.61 -1.64 7.47
N ILE A 174 1.90 -1.71 6.16
CA ILE A 174 0.87 -1.96 5.14
C ILE A 174 0.30 -3.37 5.26
N THR A 175 1.16 -4.37 5.47
CA THR A 175 0.71 -5.76 5.66
C THR A 175 -0.14 -5.89 6.92
N GLY A 176 0.29 -5.25 8.01
CA GLY A 176 -0.48 -5.16 9.26
C GLY A 176 -1.85 -4.50 9.04
N TYR A 177 -1.91 -3.41 8.28
CA TYR A 177 -3.17 -2.76 7.90
C TYR A 177 -4.09 -3.70 7.11
N ILE A 178 -3.57 -4.46 6.14
CA ILE A 178 -4.35 -5.42 5.35
C ILE A 178 -4.88 -6.53 6.24
N LEU A 179 -4.04 -7.12 7.09
CA LEU A 179 -4.43 -8.19 8.01
C LEU A 179 -5.48 -7.72 9.01
N TYR A 180 -5.31 -6.52 9.58
CA TYR A 180 -6.30 -5.92 10.47
C TYR A 180 -7.62 -5.66 9.76
N LYS A 181 -7.59 -5.11 8.55
CA LYS A 181 -8.79 -4.86 7.75
C LYS A 181 -9.50 -6.18 7.43
N TYR A 182 -8.76 -7.20 6.98
CA TYR A 182 -9.33 -8.51 6.68
C TYR A 182 -9.96 -9.16 7.92
N LYS A 183 -9.25 -9.16 9.06
CA LYS A 183 -9.78 -9.68 10.32
C LYS A 183 -11.06 -8.97 10.74
N ARG A 184 -11.11 -7.63 10.64
CA ARG A 184 -12.30 -6.85 10.99
C ARG A 184 -13.49 -7.12 10.07
N GLU A 185 -13.29 -7.26 8.76
CA GLU A 185 -14.37 -7.61 7.83
C GLU A 185 -14.92 -9.02 8.12
N VAL A 186 -14.04 -9.97 8.48
CA VAL A 186 -14.44 -11.31 8.92
C VAL A 186 -15.21 -11.26 10.24
N ASP A 187 -14.72 -10.51 11.24
CA ASP A 187 -15.37 -10.36 12.54
C ASP A 187 -16.75 -9.68 12.42
N ILE A 188 -16.88 -8.65 11.58
CA ILE A 188 -18.16 -8.00 11.27
C ILE A 188 -19.11 -8.98 10.54
N GLY A 189 -18.59 -9.77 9.60
CA GLY A 189 -19.37 -10.80 8.92
C GLY A 189 -19.91 -11.87 9.88
N TYR A 190 -19.09 -12.30 10.83
CA TYR A 190 -19.47 -13.22 11.89
C TYR A 190 -20.52 -12.61 12.82
N ALA A 191 -20.35 -11.35 13.25
CA ALA A 191 -21.32 -10.67 14.11
C ALA A 191 -22.69 -10.55 13.41
N ARG A 192 -22.70 -10.15 12.13
CA ARG A 192 -23.92 -10.02 11.33
C ARG A 192 -24.58 -11.38 11.04
N PHE A 193 -23.79 -12.44 10.85
CA PHE A 193 -24.30 -13.81 10.73
C PHE A 193 -24.87 -14.32 12.05
N ALA A 194 -24.22 -14.03 13.18
CA ALA A 194 -24.71 -14.40 14.51
C ALA A 194 -26.03 -13.69 14.84
N GLU A 195 -26.16 -12.40 14.52
CA GLU A 195 -27.43 -11.66 14.63
C GLU A 195 -28.52 -12.25 13.73
N PHE A 196 -28.19 -12.56 12.46
CA PHE A 196 -29.12 -13.22 11.55
C PHE A 196 -29.55 -14.60 12.07
N TRP A 197 -28.62 -15.39 12.59
CA TRP A 197 -28.88 -16.71 13.16
C TRP A 197 -29.76 -16.62 14.41
N GLN A 198 -29.48 -15.68 15.31
CA GLN A 198 -30.31 -15.43 16.49
C GLN A 198 -31.73 -14.98 16.12
N ALA A 199 -31.86 -14.06 15.15
CA ALA A 199 -33.17 -13.63 14.65
C ALA A 199 -33.94 -14.80 14.03
N THR A 200 -33.25 -15.68 13.28
CA THR A 200 -33.86 -16.87 12.67
C THR A 200 -34.28 -17.90 13.72
N CYS A 201 -33.46 -18.15 14.75
CA CYS A 201 -33.82 -19.05 15.86
C CYS A 201 -34.99 -18.53 16.70
N LEU A 202 -35.09 -17.21 16.92
CA LEU A 202 -36.24 -16.60 17.60
C LEU A 202 -37.53 -16.76 16.79
N THR A 203 -37.48 -16.52 15.47
CA THR A 203 -38.64 -16.77 14.58
C THR A 203 -39.04 -18.25 14.49
N PHE A 204 -38.10 -19.18 14.68
CA PHE A 204 -38.38 -20.62 14.67
C PHE A 204 -39.05 -21.07 15.98
N ASN A 205 -38.63 -20.54 17.13
CA ASN A 205 -39.23 -20.82 18.43
C ASN A 205 -40.64 -20.21 18.59
N GLU A 206 -40.92 -19.06 17.97
CA GLU A 206 -42.28 -18.48 17.91
C GLU A 206 -43.25 -19.25 17.00
N TRP A 207 -42.74 -20.07 16.07
CA TRP A 207 -43.57 -20.92 15.20
C TRP A 207 -43.95 -22.27 15.84
N GLN A 208 -43.28 -22.67 16.92
CA GLN A 208 -43.55 -23.94 17.63
C GLN A 208 -44.75 -24.02 18.60
N PRO A 209 -45.57 -22.99 18.90
CA PRO A 209 -46.79 -23.19 19.69
C PRO A 209 -48.07 -23.49 18.89
N LEU A 210 -48.04 -23.48 17.54
CA LEU A 210 -49.27 -23.62 16.73
C LEU A 210 -49.44 -24.98 16.03
N ALA A 211 -48.49 -25.91 16.17
CA ALA A 211 -48.56 -27.23 15.54
C ALA A 211 -49.14 -28.34 16.44
N GLU A 212 -49.46 -28.05 17.71
CA GLU A 212 -49.85 -29.09 18.69
C GLU A 212 -51.28 -28.92 19.26
N THR A 213 -52.14 -28.13 18.62
CA THR A 213 -53.56 -28.04 19.00
C THR A 213 -54.51 -28.00 17.80
N GLN A 214 -54.51 -29.04 16.98
CA GLN A 214 -55.68 -29.41 16.19
C GLN A 214 -55.83 -30.94 16.20
N ASP A 215 -56.27 -31.48 17.34
CA ASP A 215 -56.90 -32.79 17.40
C ASP A 215 -58.23 -32.73 16.64
N PHE A 216 -58.16 -33.11 15.36
CA PHE A 216 -59.32 -33.32 14.51
C PHE A 216 -59.89 -34.71 14.81
N SER A 217 -60.74 -34.83 15.84
CA SER A 217 -61.48 -36.07 16.12
C SER A 217 -62.69 -36.17 15.18
N PHE A 218 -62.66 -37.13 14.26
CA PHE A 218 -63.82 -37.56 13.47
C PHE A 218 -64.15 -39.00 13.85
N GLU A 219 -65.27 -39.21 14.55
CA GLU A 219 -66.11 -40.44 14.61
C GLU A 219 -66.94 -40.37 15.92
N GLY A 220 -68.26 -40.57 15.98
CA GLY A 220 -69.28 -40.90 15.00
C GLY A 220 -70.61 -41.18 15.75
N LYS A 221 -71.72 -41.20 14.99
CA LYS A 221 -73.02 -41.84 15.29
C LYS A 221 -73.86 -41.32 16.48
N GLY A 222 -74.85 -40.48 16.14
CA GLY A 222 -76.27 -40.89 16.08
C GLY A 222 -77.09 -41.11 17.37
N LYS A 223 -78.31 -40.53 17.35
CA LYS A 223 -79.50 -40.78 18.20
C LYS A 223 -79.46 -40.13 19.60
N GLU A 224 -80.52 -39.60 20.20
CA GLU A 224 -81.92 -39.29 19.89
C GLU A 224 -82.46 -38.47 21.10
N VAL A 225 -83.47 -37.63 20.87
CA VAL A 225 -84.57 -37.27 21.81
C VAL A 225 -84.29 -36.31 23.01
N LEU A 226 -84.73 -35.04 22.82
CA LEU A 226 -85.73 -34.20 23.56
C LEU A 226 -86.14 -34.57 25.03
N PRO A 227 -86.93 -33.70 25.75
CA PRO A 227 -86.69 -32.32 26.17
C PRO A 227 -87.10 -32.07 27.66
N SER A 228 -86.72 -30.92 28.21
CA SER A 228 -87.61 -29.99 28.96
C SER A 228 -86.79 -28.84 29.53
#